data_AF-K1TMK8-F1
#
_entry.id   AF-K1TMK8-F1
#
_cell.length_a   1.000
_cell.length_b   1.000
_cell.length_c   1.000
_cell.angle_alpha   90.00
_cell.angle_beta   90.00
_cell.angle_gamma   90.00
#
_symmetry.space_group_name_H-M   'P 1'
#
loop_
_entity.id
_entity.type
_entity.pdbx_description
1 polymer ?
#
loop_
_entity_poly.entity_id
_entity_poly.type
_entity_poly.pdbx_seq_one_letter_code
_entity_poly.pdbx_strand_id
1 'polypeptide(L)'
;MLRSPIYAGNLAGYKRIAANMKSKKRPSKLPEEWEVIPDTHEGIVTQEEFDTVQQLMTSRRREQNAGGFENIFSGVIKCADCGYAMRAASANRRKRPDIIDCVQYTCNNYGRYGNVMCTAHSIEARDLFNAVLADINRFADMAVNDEKAVRAIERRLTETDQSRAKSLEKEKKKLNKRLAELDRLFSSLYEDKVMERITERNFEMMSGKYQKEQLEIEARLKEVTETLNDSYEKSQGVRDFLSLIRNYQGLKELDATIINALIDKILVSEREKLADGTVRQEIKIYYKFIGFVGELHITPTKRWTALKPKNCTVCGVEYVPSSGISKYCPACAKRIQREKSNESKRRS
;
A
#
# COMPACT_ATOMS: atom_id res chain seq x y z
N MET A 1 3.57 -23.65 -5.54
CA MET A 1 4.31 -24.19 -4.39
C MET A 1 4.85 -23.06 -3.52
N LEU A 2 5.69 -22.17 -4.06
CA LEU A 2 6.35 -21.10 -3.29
C LEU A 2 5.45 -20.20 -2.42
N ARG A 3 4.14 -20.04 -2.67
CA ARG A 3 3.23 -19.21 -1.84
C ARG A 3 2.61 -19.92 -0.63
N SER A 4 2.90 -21.20 -0.42
CA SER A 4 2.23 -21.96 0.66
C SER A 4 3.07 -21.92 1.94
N PRO A 5 2.52 -21.42 3.07
CA PRO A 5 3.26 -21.34 4.33
C PRO A 5 3.56 -22.72 4.95
N ILE A 6 2.95 -23.78 4.41
CA ILE A 6 3.24 -25.20 4.76
C ILE A 6 4.73 -25.51 4.61
N TYR A 7 5.40 -24.95 3.60
CA TYR A 7 6.82 -25.24 3.40
C TYR A 7 7.73 -24.67 4.49
N ALA A 8 7.24 -23.72 5.29
CA ALA A 8 7.92 -23.14 6.45
C ALA A 8 7.47 -23.77 7.78
N GLY A 9 6.79 -24.92 7.75
CA GLY A 9 6.32 -25.62 8.95
C GLY A 9 4.95 -25.19 9.47
N ASN A 10 4.30 -24.23 8.82
CA ASN A 10 3.04 -23.64 9.29
C ASN A 10 1.81 -24.27 8.62
N LEU A 11 0.75 -24.52 9.38
CA LEU A 11 -0.53 -24.99 8.82
C LEU A 11 -1.43 -23.79 8.49
N ALA A 12 -1.85 -23.65 7.22
CA ALA A 12 -2.81 -22.63 6.80
C ALA A 12 -4.19 -23.22 6.49
N GLY A 13 -5.17 -22.91 7.35
CA GLY A 13 -6.56 -23.35 7.26
C GLY A 13 -7.51 -22.31 6.65
N TYR A 14 -8.78 -22.68 6.52
CA TYR A 14 -9.91 -21.77 6.25
C TYR A 14 -9.80 -20.83 5.03
N LYS A 15 -8.98 -21.19 4.03
CA LYS A 15 -8.79 -20.40 2.79
C LYS A 15 -10.08 -20.13 2.01
N ARG A 16 -11.07 -21.02 2.16
CA ARG A 16 -12.39 -20.94 1.50
C ARG A 16 -13.49 -21.37 2.47
N ILE A 17 -14.17 -20.41 3.06
CA ILE A 17 -15.30 -20.65 3.98
C ILE A 17 -16.60 -20.57 3.19
N ALA A 18 -17.57 -21.44 3.51
CA ALA A 18 -18.92 -21.33 2.97
C ALA A 18 -19.65 -20.16 3.66
N ALA A 19 -20.29 -19.29 2.89
CA ALA A 19 -21.01 -18.14 3.45
C ALA A 19 -22.14 -18.53 4.43
N ASN A 20 -22.70 -19.73 4.24
CA ASN A 20 -23.60 -20.38 5.19
C ASN A 20 -23.58 -21.90 4.95
N MET A 21 -24.16 -22.67 5.87
CA MET A 21 -24.20 -24.15 5.82
C MET A 21 -24.80 -24.72 4.52
N LYS A 22 -25.75 -24.00 3.90
CA LYS A 22 -26.52 -24.45 2.72
C LYS A 22 -25.92 -24.00 1.38
N SER A 23 -24.96 -23.07 1.39
CA SER A 23 -24.38 -22.49 0.19
C SER A 23 -23.20 -23.34 -0.30
N LYS A 24 -23.27 -23.77 -1.56
CA LYS A 24 -22.13 -24.40 -2.25
C LYS A 24 -21.05 -23.38 -2.65
N LYS A 25 -21.34 -22.07 -2.57
CA LYS A 25 -20.37 -21.01 -2.90
C LYS A 25 -19.39 -20.82 -1.74
N ARG A 26 -18.10 -21.05 -2.01
CA ARG A 26 -17.00 -20.87 -1.07
C ARG A 26 -16.03 -19.80 -1.59
N PRO A 27 -16.31 -18.50 -1.35
CA PRO A 27 -15.40 -17.43 -1.74
C PRO A 27 -14.02 -17.62 -1.10
N SER A 28 -12.98 -17.23 -1.82
CA SER A 28 -11.61 -17.27 -1.29
C SER A 28 -11.40 -16.05 -0.40
N LYS A 29 -10.88 -16.28 0.82
CA LYS A 29 -10.42 -15.22 1.69
C LYS A 29 -9.10 -14.64 1.19
N LEU A 30 -8.84 -13.38 1.55
CA LEU A 30 -7.54 -12.76 1.35
C LEU A 30 -6.46 -13.53 2.15
N PRO A 31 -5.21 -13.60 1.68
CA PRO A 31 -4.13 -14.25 2.43
C PRO A 31 -3.94 -13.72 3.85
N GLU A 32 -4.21 -12.43 4.08
CA GLU A 32 -4.15 -11.76 5.39
C GLU A 32 -5.25 -12.25 6.36
N GLU A 33 -6.32 -12.85 5.84
CA GLU A 33 -7.44 -13.39 6.62
C GLU A 33 -7.35 -14.92 6.80
N TRP A 34 -6.24 -15.53 6.38
CA TRP A 34 -6.00 -16.96 6.59
C TRP A 34 -5.63 -17.21 8.03
N GLU A 35 -6.19 -18.27 8.60
CA GLU A 35 -5.78 -18.74 9.92
C GLU A 35 -4.53 -19.61 9.74
N VAL A 36 -3.40 -19.10 10.20
CA VAL A 36 -2.09 -19.76 10.11
C VAL A 36 -1.68 -20.17 11.52
N ILE A 37 -1.56 -21.48 11.72
CA ILE A 37 -1.06 -22.05 12.97
C ILE A 37 0.46 -22.26 12.79
N PRO A 38 1.30 -21.61 13.61
CA PRO A 38 2.75 -21.73 13.49
C PRO A 38 3.24 -23.12 13.94
N ASP A 39 4.39 -23.55 13.42
CA ASP A 39 5.20 -24.68 13.92
C ASP A 39 4.42 -25.99 14.12
N THR A 40 3.65 -26.40 13.12
CA THR A 40 2.88 -27.66 13.16
C THR A 40 3.70 -28.87 12.72
N HIS A 41 4.77 -28.64 11.96
CA HIS A 41 5.68 -29.68 11.46
C HIS A 41 7.04 -29.06 11.09
N GLU A 42 8.07 -29.91 10.98
CA GLU A 42 9.39 -29.50 10.50
C GLU A 42 9.28 -28.93 9.07
N GLY A 43 9.58 -27.64 8.93
CA GLY A 43 9.57 -26.95 7.65
C GLY A 43 10.72 -27.41 6.75
N ILE A 44 10.46 -27.52 5.45
CA ILE A 44 11.51 -27.81 4.45
C ILE A 44 12.45 -26.60 4.27
N VAL A 45 11.95 -25.40 4.56
CA VAL A 45 12.66 -24.12 4.44
C VAL A 45 12.45 -23.34 5.73
N THR A 46 13.42 -22.49 6.10
CA THR A 46 13.27 -21.64 7.27
C THR A 46 12.19 -20.56 7.05
N GLN A 47 11.61 -20.06 8.14
CA GLN A 47 10.62 -18.99 8.09
C GLN A 47 11.18 -17.72 7.40
N GLU A 48 12.43 -17.36 7.70
CA GLU A 48 13.12 -16.19 7.13
C GLU A 48 13.31 -16.31 5.61
N GLU A 49 13.72 -17.49 5.13
CA GLU A 49 13.87 -17.76 3.69
C GLU A 49 12.51 -17.72 2.98
N PHE A 50 11.46 -18.28 3.60
CA PHE A 50 10.11 -18.25 3.04
C PHE A 50 9.59 -16.82 2.91
N ASP A 51 9.81 -15.99 3.92
CA ASP A 51 9.38 -14.59 3.94
C ASP A 51 10.11 -13.77 2.87
N THR A 52 11.43 -13.98 2.73
CA THR A 52 12.23 -13.36 1.67
C THR A 52 11.71 -13.74 0.28
N VAL A 53 11.39 -15.01 0.05
CA VAL A 53 10.81 -15.47 -1.22
C VAL A 53 9.43 -14.88 -1.46
N GLN A 54 8.58 -14.73 -0.44
CA GLN A 54 7.29 -14.07 -0.59
C GLN A 54 7.45 -12.60 -1.01
N GLN A 55 8.41 -11.89 -0.42
CA GLN A 55 8.73 -10.51 -0.80
C GLN A 55 9.21 -10.43 -2.27
N LEU A 56 10.08 -11.34 -2.69
CA LEU A 56 10.56 -11.44 -4.08
C LEU A 56 9.43 -11.81 -5.07
N MET A 57 8.51 -12.69 -4.67
CA MET A 57 7.36 -13.06 -5.51
C MET A 57 6.32 -11.93 -5.63
N THR A 58 6.16 -11.12 -4.59
CA THR A 58 5.26 -9.97 -4.58
C THR A 58 5.84 -8.82 -5.41
N SER A 59 7.17 -8.66 -5.39
CA SER A 59 7.88 -7.68 -6.22
C SER A 59 8.06 -8.09 -7.68
N ARG A 60 7.91 -9.38 -8.04
CA ARG A 60 7.95 -9.83 -9.44
C ARG A 60 6.86 -9.16 -10.28
N ARG A 61 7.28 -8.37 -11.27
CA ARG A 61 6.41 -7.70 -12.24
C ARG A 61 6.37 -8.49 -13.56
N ARG A 62 5.27 -8.35 -14.28
CA ARG A 62 5.29 -8.64 -15.72
C ARG A 62 5.91 -7.43 -16.42
N GLU A 63 7.00 -7.64 -17.13
CA GLU A 63 7.76 -6.58 -17.82
C GLU A 63 6.87 -5.80 -18.79
N GLN A 64 5.93 -6.47 -19.48
CA GLN A 64 4.96 -5.80 -20.34
C GLN A 64 3.56 -6.43 -20.21
N ASN A 65 2.54 -5.57 -20.23
CA ASN A 65 1.19 -6.03 -20.55
C ASN A 65 1.10 -6.30 -22.05
N ALA A 66 0.16 -7.16 -22.47
CA ALA A 66 -0.04 -7.54 -23.88
C ALA A 66 -0.29 -6.38 -24.87
N GLY A 67 -0.33 -5.12 -24.41
CA GLY A 67 -0.45 -3.90 -25.21
C GLY A 67 0.75 -2.96 -25.14
N GLY A 68 1.94 -3.42 -24.73
CA GLY A 68 3.18 -2.61 -24.72
C GLY A 68 3.25 -1.52 -23.64
N PHE A 69 2.27 -1.46 -22.73
CA PHE A 69 2.29 -0.54 -21.59
C PHE A 69 3.07 -1.15 -20.41
N GLU A 70 4.15 -0.48 -20.04
CA GLU A 70 4.90 -0.76 -18.81
C GLU A 70 4.15 -0.20 -17.60
N ASN A 71 3.79 -1.08 -16.66
CA ASN A 71 3.03 -0.70 -15.48
C ASN A 71 3.97 -0.41 -14.30
N ILE A 72 4.44 0.83 -14.21
CA ILE A 72 5.34 1.29 -13.13
C ILE A 72 4.72 1.16 -11.72
N PHE A 73 3.38 1.14 -11.65
CA PHE A 73 2.62 1.02 -10.42
C PHE A 73 2.10 -0.40 -10.12
N SER A 74 2.67 -1.42 -10.79
CA SER A 74 2.31 -2.82 -10.54
C SER A 74 2.66 -3.22 -9.10
N GLY A 75 1.67 -3.76 -8.38
CA GLY A 75 1.84 -4.24 -7.00
C GLY A 75 1.55 -3.19 -5.91
N VAL A 76 1.70 -1.90 -6.22
CA VAL A 76 1.51 -0.81 -5.23
C VAL A 76 0.10 -0.23 -5.21
N ILE A 77 -0.64 -0.23 -6.33
CA ILE A 77 -2.00 0.34 -6.37
C ILE A 77 -3.02 -0.65 -5.83
N LYS A 78 -3.77 -0.22 -4.81
CA LYS A 78 -4.88 -0.93 -4.18
C LYS A 78 -6.14 -0.06 -4.17
N CYS A 79 -7.30 -0.71 -4.13
CA CYS A 79 -8.58 -0.03 -3.93
C CYS A 79 -8.74 0.35 -2.45
N ALA A 80 -9.20 1.57 -2.16
CA ALA A 80 -9.43 2.02 -0.79
C ALA A 80 -10.51 1.21 -0.08
N ASP A 81 -11.59 0.85 -0.76
CA ASP A 81 -12.76 0.20 -0.15
C ASP A 81 -12.57 -1.30 0.06
N CYS A 82 -12.05 -2.02 -0.94
CA CYS A 82 -11.94 -3.48 -0.87
C CYS A 82 -10.50 -3.99 -0.64
N GLY A 83 -9.50 -3.12 -0.61
CA GLY A 83 -8.10 -3.48 -0.40
C GLY A 83 -7.42 -4.27 -1.53
N TYR A 84 -8.19 -4.77 -2.50
CA TYR A 84 -7.66 -5.54 -3.63
C TYR A 84 -6.82 -4.67 -4.59
N ALA A 85 -5.82 -5.31 -5.21
CA ALA A 85 -4.98 -4.68 -6.23
C ALA A 85 -5.81 -4.21 -7.43
N MET A 86 -5.45 -3.04 -7.99
CA MET A 86 -6.05 -2.53 -9.21
C MET A 86 -5.35 -3.10 -10.45
N ARG A 87 -6.13 -3.49 -11.46
CA ARG A 87 -5.65 -4.01 -12.73
C ARG A 87 -5.56 -2.89 -13.76
N ALA A 88 -4.45 -2.82 -14.50
CA ALA A 88 -4.35 -2.02 -15.71
C ALA A 88 -5.22 -2.62 -16.81
N ALA A 89 -6.20 -1.85 -17.29
CA ALA A 89 -7.11 -2.21 -18.35
C ALA A 89 -7.01 -1.20 -19.50
N SER A 90 -7.04 -1.69 -20.73
CA SER A 90 -7.10 -0.80 -21.90
C SER A 90 -8.47 -0.14 -21.99
N ALA A 91 -8.49 1.18 -21.99
CA ALA A 91 -9.65 1.99 -22.32
C ALA A 91 -9.81 2.06 -23.85
N ASN A 92 -10.02 0.91 -24.51
CA ASN A 92 -10.11 0.71 -25.98
C ASN A 92 -11.14 1.60 -26.74
N ARG A 93 -11.78 2.59 -26.11
CA ARG A 93 -12.78 3.48 -26.73
C ARG A 93 -12.18 4.74 -27.37
N ARG A 94 -10.90 5.08 -27.17
CA ARG A 94 -10.30 6.30 -27.73
C ARG A 94 -8.86 6.04 -28.18
N LYS A 95 -8.60 6.10 -29.50
CA LYS A 95 -7.22 6.14 -30.03
C LYS A 95 -6.57 7.47 -29.58
N ARG A 96 -5.85 7.45 -28.47
CA ARG A 96 -5.01 8.57 -28.01
C ARG A 96 -3.60 8.42 -28.60
N PRO A 97 -2.85 9.52 -28.77
CA PRO A 97 -1.48 9.46 -29.30
C PRO A 97 -0.53 8.72 -28.35
N ASP A 98 -0.71 8.85 -27.04
CA ASP A 98 0.15 8.21 -26.05
C ASP A 98 -0.50 6.94 -25.48
N ILE A 99 0.31 5.89 -25.30
CA ILE A 99 -0.12 4.58 -24.78
C ILE A 99 -0.66 4.72 -23.35
N ILE A 100 -0.04 5.57 -22.53
CA ILE A 100 -0.47 5.82 -21.13
C ILE A 100 -1.88 6.43 -21.05
N ASP A 101 -2.28 7.25 -22.03
CA ASP A 101 -3.61 7.86 -22.08
C ASP A 101 -4.69 6.85 -22.53
N CYS A 102 -4.29 5.66 -22.98
CA CYS A 102 -5.19 4.56 -23.34
C CYS A 102 -5.38 3.58 -22.18
N VAL A 103 -4.75 3.79 -21.02
CA VAL A 103 -4.76 2.86 -19.90
C VAL A 103 -5.48 3.47 -18.70
N GLN A 104 -6.35 2.67 -18.09
CA GLN A 104 -7.00 2.98 -16.82
C GLN A 104 -6.75 1.85 -15.82
N TYR A 105 -6.54 2.21 -14.56
CA TYR A 105 -6.54 1.25 -13.47
C TYR A 105 -7.97 1.05 -13.00
N THR A 106 -8.40 -0.21 -12.92
CA THR A 106 -9.73 -0.61 -12.44
C THR A 106 -9.61 -1.61 -11.32
N CYS A 107 -10.46 -1.52 -10.30
CA CYS A 107 -10.49 -2.50 -9.21
C CYS A 107 -10.69 -3.93 -9.76
N ASN A 108 -9.78 -4.84 -9.41
CA ASN A 108 -9.84 -6.23 -9.88
C ASN A 108 -11.03 -7.00 -9.29
N ASN A 109 -11.42 -6.67 -8.05
CA ASN A 109 -12.56 -7.31 -7.38
C ASN A 109 -13.88 -6.92 -8.09
N TYR A 110 -14.06 -5.63 -8.40
CA TYR A 110 -15.17 -5.14 -9.22
C TYR A 110 -15.17 -5.78 -10.63
N GLY A 111 -14.00 -5.85 -11.29
CA GLY A 111 -13.89 -6.45 -12.61
C GLY A 111 -14.28 -7.94 -12.67
N ARG A 112 -14.18 -8.68 -11.55
CA ARG A 112 -14.52 -10.12 -11.48
C ARG A 112 -15.92 -10.39 -10.95
N TYR A 113 -16.34 -9.67 -9.92
CA TYR A 113 -17.59 -9.95 -9.19
C TYR A 113 -18.63 -8.82 -9.32
N GLY A 114 -18.32 -7.76 -10.06
CA GLY A 114 -19.19 -6.61 -10.26
C GLY A 114 -19.48 -5.86 -8.97
N ASN A 115 -20.64 -5.21 -8.93
CA ASN A 115 -21.08 -4.37 -7.81
C ASN A 115 -21.47 -5.16 -6.54
N VAL A 116 -21.24 -6.48 -6.52
CA VAL A 116 -21.54 -7.32 -5.35
C VAL A 116 -20.50 -7.14 -4.25
N MET A 117 -19.24 -6.85 -4.62
CA MET A 117 -18.11 -6.83 -3.69
C MET A 117 -17.36 -5.49 -3.63
N CYS A 118 -17.55 -4.60 -4.60
CA CYS A 118 -16.91 -3.28 -4.65
C CYS A 118 -17.62 -2.39 -5.67
N THR A 119 -17.52 -1.07 -5.56
CA THR A 119 -18.02 -0.12 -6.58
C THR A 119 -17.00 0.07 -7.73
N ALA A 120 -17.39 0.81 -8.77
CA ALA A 120 -16.63 0.98 -10.01
C ALA A 120 -15.41 1.91 -9.88
N HIS A 121 -14.51 1.60 -8.97
CA HIS A 121 -13.24 2.30 -8.76
C HIS A 121 -12.39 2.25 -10.02
N SER A 122 -12.17 3.42 -10.62
CA SER A 122 -11.34 3.59 -11.79
C SER A 122 -10.56 4.90 -11.74
N ILE A 123 -9.33 4.86 -12.24
CA ILE A 123 -8.48 6.03 -12.39
C ILE A 123 -7.67 5.95 -13.68
N GLU A 124 -7.47 7.07 -14.37
CA GLU A 124 -6.64 7.12 -15.57
C GLU A 124 -5.15 7.03 -15.18
N ALA A 125 -4.37 6.27 -15.95
CA ALA A 125 -2.95 6.05 -15.59
C ALA A 125 -2.15 7.36 -15.59
N ARG A 126 -2.47 8.29 -16.51
CA ARG A 126 -1.84 9.61 -16.59
C ARG A 126 -2.15 10.49 -15.38
N ASP A 127 -3.39 10.51 -14.92
CA ASP A 127 -3.80 11.31 -13.76
C ASP A 127 -3.05 10.84 -12.51
N LEU A 128 -2.98 9.52 -12.32
CA LEU A 128 -2.22 8.94 -11.21
C LEU A 128 -0.72 9.24 -11.32
N PHE A 129 -0.13 9.09 -12.52
CA PHE A 129 1.28 9.40 -12.75
C PHE A 129 1.62 10.84 -12.36
N ASN A 130 0.84 11.81 -12.85
CA ASN A 130 1.07 13.22 -12.58
C ASN A 130 0.88 13.55 -11.10
N ALA A 131 -0.11 12.94 -10.45
CA ALA A 131 -0.36 13.18 -9.04
C ALA A 131 0.79 12.66 -8.15
N VAL A 132 1.27 11.44 -8.42
CA VAL A 132 2.41 10.87 -7.69
C VAL A 132 3.68 11.68 -7.95
N LEU A 133 3.92 12.11 -9.20
CA LEU A 133 5.08 12.92 -9.55
C LEU A 133 5.05 14.29 -8.85
N ALA A 134 3.88 14.94 -8.84
CA ALA A 134 3.70 16.22 -8.17
C ALA A 134 3.92 16.11 -6.66
N ASP A 135 3.45 15.02 -6.05
CA ASP A 135 3.63 14.77 -4.62
C ASP A 135 5.10 14.51 -4.25
N ILE A 136 5.79 13.64 -5.01
CA ILE A 136 7.22 13.37 -4.80
C ILE A 136 8.03 14.66 -4.95
N ASN A 137 7.80 15.45 -6.00
CA ASN A 137 8.51 16.71 -6.19
C ASN A 137 8.19 17.72 -5.08
N ARG A 138 6.94 17.79 -4.60
CA ARG A 138 6.58 18.65 -3.46
C ARG A 138 7.33 18.25 -2.19
N PHE A 139 7.44 16.96 -1.90
CA PHE A 139 8.20 16.47 -0.75
C PHE A 139 9.71 16.68 -0.93
N ALA A 140 10.25 16.49 -2.14
CA ALA A 140 11.65 16.74 -2.45
C ALA A 140 12.00 18.23 -2.26
N ASP A 141 11.18 19.14 -2.80
CA ASP A 141 11.38 20.59 -2.65
C ASP A 141 11.31 21.04 -1.19
N MET A 142 10.39 20.49 -0.41
CA MET A 142 10.29 20.75 1.02
C MET A 142 11.50 20.20 1.79
N ALA A 143 12.03 19.04 1.38
CA ALA A 143 13.19 18.41 2.02
C ALA A 143 14.52 19.15 1.77
N VAL A 144 14.63 19.83 0.62
CA VAL A 144 15.82 20.58 0.20
C VAL A 144 15.77 22.03 0.68
N ASN A 145 14.64 22.73 0.49
CA ASN A 145 14.58 24.17 0.72
C ASN A 145 14.22 24.55 2.15
N ASP A 146 13.64 23.64 2.93
CA ASP A 146 12.93 24.04 4.15
C ASP A 146 13.23 23.10 5.33
N GLU A 147 14.43 23.20 5.89
CA GLU A 147 14.85 22.40 7.06
C GLU A 147 13.90 22.56 8.26
N LYS A 148 13.19 23.69 8.37
CA LYS A 148 12.17 23.89 9.41
C LYS A 148 10.94 23.03 9.15
N ALA A 149 10.50 22.91 7.90
CA ALA A 149 9.40 22.03 7.52
C ALA A 149 9.77 20.56 7.72
N VAL A 150 11.01 20.17 7.38
CA VAL A 150 11.55 18.83 7.66
C VAL A 150 11.49 18.51 9.16
N ARG A 151 12.02 19.41 10.01
CA ARG A 151 11.95 19.25 11.47
C ARG A 151 10.52 19.25 12.00
N ALA A 152 9.61 19.98 11.37
CA ALA A 152 8.19 19.98 11.75
C ALA A 152 7.51 18.65 11.39
N ILE A 153 7.86 18.03 10.27
CA ILE A 153 7.38 16.72 9.85
C ILE A 153 7.94 15.64 10.78
N GLU A 154 9.25 15.65 11.03
CA GLU A 154 9.87 14.77 12.02
C GLU A 154 9.17 14.90 13.38
N ARG A 155 8.94 16.13 13.87
CA ARG A 155 8.23 16.34 15.13
C ARG A 155 6.80 15.82 15.08
N ARG A 156 6.00 16.15 14.07
CA ARG A 156 4.60 15.69 13.97
C ARG A 156 4.48 14.17 13.95
N LEU A 157 5.41 13.49 13.29
CA LEU A 157 5.42 12.04 13.18
C LEU A 157 6.00 11.36 14.43
N THR A 158 6.91 12.03 15.14
CA THR A 158 7.63 11.43 16.28
C THR A 158 7.22 11.96 17.65
N GLU A 159 6.39 13.00 17.79
CA GLU A 159 6.06 13.59 19.11
C GLU A 159 5.33 12.61 20.02
N THR A 160 4.27 11.99 19.49
CA THR A 160 3.49 10.97 20.21
C THR A 160 4.35 9.76 20.53
N ASP A 161 5.18 9.33 19.59
CA ASP A 161 6.06 8.17 19.74
C ASP A 161 7.25 8.43 20.68
N GLN A 162 7.83 9.64 20.68
CA GLN A 162 8.95 9.99 21.56
C GLN A 162 8.54 10.07 23.02
N SER A 163 7.36 10.64 23.31
CA SER A 163 6.85 10.68 24.68
C SER A 163 6.57 9.27 25.21
N ARG A 164 5.98 8.41 24.37
CA ARG A 164 5.72 7.01 24.65
C ARG A 164 7.02 6.20 24.80
N ALA A 165 7.98 6.40 23.92
CA ALA A 165 9.30 5.78 23.97
C ALA A 165 10.03 6.15 25.28
N LYS A 166 10.00 7.42 25.69
CA LYS A 166 10.58 7.85 26.97
C LYS A 166 9.91 7.18 28.17
N SER A 167 8.59 6.98 28.15
CA SER A 167 7.91 6.22 29.22
C SER A 167 8.30 4.75 29.24
N LEU A 168 8.39 4.11 28.07
CA LEU A 168 8.79 2.71 27.91
C LEU A 168 10.25 2.50 28.33
N GLU A 169 11.15 3.43 28.03
CA GLU A 169 12.54 3.39 28.50
C GLU A 169 12.64 3.46 30.03
N LYS A 170 11.80 4.30 30.66
CA LYS A 170 11.72 4.36 32.13
C LYS A 170 11.17 3.05 32.70
N GLU A 171 10.16 2.47 32.07
CA GLU A 171 9.60 1.16 32.45
C GLU A 171 10.67 0.06 32.33
N LYS A 172 11.38 -0.03 31.20
CA LYS A 172 12.49 -0.95 30.98
C LYS A 172 13.56 -0.82 32.07
N LYS A 173 13.95 0.41 32.43
CA LYS A 173 14.91 0.66 33.52
C LYS A 173 14.41 0.17 34.88
N LYS A 174 13.12 0.37 35.19
CA LYS A 174 12.50 -0.11 36.43
C LYS A 174 12.45 -1.64 36.47
N LEU A 175 12.03 -2.28 35.39
CA LEU A 175 11.96 -3.73 35.26
C LEU A 175 13.34 -4.37 35.39
N ASN A 176 14.35 -3.86 34.69
CA ASN A 176 15.73 -4.32 34.83
C ASN A 176 16.28 -4.16 36.25
N LYS A 177 15.95 -3.04 36.93
CA LYS A 177 16.35 -2.85 38.33
C LYS A 177 15.68 -3.87 39.23
N ARG A 178 14.39 -4.14 39.03
CA ARG A 178 13.64 -5.14 39.80
C ARG A 178 14.18 -6.55 39.58
N LEU A 179 14.52 -6.90 38.34
CA LEU A 179 15.11 -8.20 38.00
C LEU A 179 16.46 -8.39 38.73
N ALA A 180 17.34 -7.38 38.69
CA ALA A 180 18.60 -7.41 39.43
C ALA A 180 18.43 -7.47 40.97
N GLU A 181 17.35 -6.89 41.51
CA GLU A 181 17.00 -7.04 42.92
C GLU A 181 16.55 -8.47 43.24
N LEU A 182 15.72 -9.08 42.38
CA LEU A 182 15.29 -10.47 42.53
C LEU A 182 16.47 -11.44 42.44
N ASP A 183 17.43 -11.22 41.53
CA ASP A 183 18.62 -12.07 41.41
C ASP A 183 19.48 -12.05 42.68
N ARG A 184 19.61 -10.87 43.32
CA ARG A 184 20.31 -10.73 44.61
C ARG A 184 19.55 -11.44 45.73
N LEU A 185 18.22 -11.28 45.77
CA LEU A 185 17.38 -11.97 46.75
C LEU A 185 17.45 -13.49 46.58
N PHE A 186 17.46 -13.98 45.34
CA PHE A 186 17.57 -15.39 45.04
C PHE A 186 18.93 -15.96 45.44
N SER A 187 20.01 -15.21 45.19
CA SER A 187 21.37 -15.57 45.63
C SER A 187 21.45 -15.68 47.15
N SER A 188 20.93 -14.69 47.88
CA SER A 188 20.88 -14.71 49.36
C SER A 188 20.02 -15.85 49.89
N LEU A 189 18.87 -16.12 49.27
CA LEU A 189 17.98 -17.23 49.66
C LEU A 189 18.67 -18.59 49.50
N TYR A 190 19.48 -18.74 48.44
CA TYR A 190 20.27 -19.94 48.20
C TYR A 190 21.38 -20.11 49.25
N GLU A 191 22.10 -19.03 49.57
CA GLU A 191 23.12 -19.04 50.64
C GLU A 191 22.51 -19.43 52.00
N ASP A 192 21.35 -18.88 52.37
CA ASP A 192 20.67 -19.22 53.63
C ASP A 192 20.16 -20.67 53.67
N LYS A 193 19.78 -21.26 52.52
CA LYS A 193 19.44 -22.68 52.40
C LYS A 193 20.67 -23.56 52.63
N VAL A 194 21.82 -23.21 52.04
CA VAL A 194 23.09 -23.94 52.21
C VAL A 194 23.56 -23.88 53.66
N MET A 195 23.34 -22.75 54.34
CA MET A 195 23.64 -22.58 55.77
C MET A 195 22.58 -23.20 56.70
N GLU A 196 21.60 -23.95 56.15
CA GLU A 196 20.49 -24.61 56.86
C GLU A 196 19.64 -23.68 57.75
N ARG A 197 19.66 -22.37 57.48
CA ARG A 197 18.89 -21.37 58.23
C ARG A 197 17.40 -21.39 57.88
N ILE A 198 17.05 -21.96 56.74
CA ILE A 198 15.70 -22.07 56.22
C ILE A 198 15.34 -23.51 55.88
N THR A 199 14.08 -23.86 56.10
CA THR A 199 13.55 -25.18 55.74
C THR A 199 13.33 -25.29 54.24
N GLU A 200 13.34 -26.53 53.74
CA GLU A 200 13.10 -26.82 52.33
C GLU A 200 11.78 -26.29 51.79
N ARG A 201 10.71 -26.48 52.56
CA ARG A 201 9.38 -25.95 52.23
C ARG A 201 9.37 -24.43 52.04
N ASN A 202 10.11 -23.70 52.87
CA ASN A 202 10.17 -22.23 52.78
C ASN A 202 11.00 -21.78 51.58
N PHE A 203 12.09 -22.49 51.28
CA PHE A 203 12.89 -22.24 50.09
C PHE A 203 12.07 -22.42 48.82
N GLU A 204 11.38 -23.57 48.64
CA GLU A 204 10.56 -23.84 47.46
C GLU A 204 9.44 -22.81 47.26
N MET A 205 8.78 -22.41 48.35
CA MET A 205 7.72 -21.41 48.29
C MET A 205 8.23 -20.03 47.84
N MET A 206 9.40 -19.61 48.33
CA MET A 206 9.98 -18.31 48.01
C MET A 206 10.67 -18.31 46.65
N SER A 207 11.40 -19.37 46.31
CA SER A 207 12.05 -19.52 45.00
C SER A 207 11.01 -19.58 43.88
N GLY A 208 9.89 -20.30 44.08
CA GLY A 208 8.80 -20.34 43.12
C GLY A 208 8.13 -18.98 42.90
N LYS A 209 7.98 -18.16 43.95
CA LYS A 209 7.48 -16.78 43.82
C LYS A 209 8.43 -15.90 43.03
N TYR A 210 9.73 -15.95 43.33
CA TYR A 210 10.74 -15.14 42.63
C TYR A 210 10.91 -15.56 41.18
N GLN A 211 10.91 -16.86 40.88
CA GLN A 211 10.96 -17.38 39.52
C GLN A 211 9.74 -16.94 38.70
N LYS A 212 8.54 -17.00 39.31
CA LYS A 212 7.33 -16.51 38.64
C LYS A 212 7.41 -15.02 38.33
N GLU A 213 7.87 -14.21 39.29
CA GLU A 213 8.04 -12.76 39.09
C GLU A 213 9.12 -12.46 38.05
N GLN A 214 10.24 -13.21 38.03
CA GLN A 214 11.28 -13.11 36.98
C GLN A 214 10.69 -13.37 35.60
N LEU A 215 9.93 -14.46 35.41
CA LEU A 215 9.30 -14.80 34.13
C LEU A 215 8.30 -13.72 33.67
N GLU A 216 7.50 -13.18 34.58
CA GLU A 216 6.56 -12.08 34.27
C GLU A 216 7.31 -10.80 33.85
N ILE A 217 8.40 -10.46 34.54
CA ILE A 217 9.24 -9.31 34.22
C ILE A 217 9.97 -9.50 32.90
N GLU A 218 10.49 -10.69 32.61
CA GLU A 218 11.17 -11.01 31.35
C GLU A 218 10.22 -10.95 30.16
N ALA A 219 9.01 -11.50 30.29
CA ALA A 219 7.97 -11.39 29.28
C ALA A 219 7.63 -9.93 29.00
N ARG A 220 7.44 -9.13 30.06
CA ARG A 220 7.16 -7.69 29.92
C ARG A 220 8.33 -6.92 29.33
N LEU A 221 9.57 -7.26 29.69
CA LEU A 221 10.77 -6.67 29.11
C LEU A 221 10.83 -6.93 27.61
N LYS A 222 10.52 -8.16 27.18
CA LYS A 222 10.49 -8.53 25.76
C LYS A 222 9.49 -7.65 24.99
N GLU A 223 8.26 -7.55 25.46
CA GLU A 223 7.22 -6.67 24.86
C GLU A 223 7.68 -5.20 24.80
N VAL A 224 8.24 -4.68 25.90
CA VAL A 224 8.71 -3.29 25.98
C VAL A 224 9.89 -3.06 25.03
N THR A 225 10.77 -4.04 24.84
CA THR A 225 11.88 -3.94 23.89
C THR A 225 11.44 -3.99 22.45
N GLU A 226 10.52 -4.89 22.09
CA GLU A 226 9.96 -4.98 20.73
C GLU A 226 9.25 -3.67 20.36
N THR A 227 8.40 -3.16 21.24
CA THR A 227 7.69 -1.87 21.01
C THR A 227 8.62 -0.66 20.94
N LEU A 228 9.75 -0.67 21.65
CA LEU A 228 10.79 0.36 21.52
C LEU A 228 11.52 0.25 20.18
N ASN A 229 11.92 -0.95 19.77
CA ASN A 229 12.59 -1.17 18.49
C ASN A 229 11.71 -0.70 17.33
N ASP A 230 10.41 -1.04 17.33
CA ASP A 230 9.46 -0.57 16.31
C ASP A 230 9.39 0.97 16.23
N SER A 231 9.46 1.64 17.39
CA SER A 231 9.45 3.10 17.47
C SER A 231 10.76 3.70 16.93
N TYR A 232 11.89 3.09 17.25
CA TYR A 232 13.20 3.50 16.76
C TYR A 232 13.33 3.31 15.25
N GLU A 233 12.91 2.16 14.71
CA GLU A 233 12.90 1.88 13.27
C GLU A 233 12.06 2.89 12.49
N LYS A 234 10.87 3.25 12.99
CA LYS A 234 10.06 4.33 12.39
C LYS A 234 10.79 5.66 12.38
N SER A 235 11.42 6.04 13.50
CA SER A 235 12.12 7.32 13.61
C SER A 235 13.34 7.40 12.69
N GLN A 236 14.08 6.31 12.55
CA GLN A 236 15.23 6.22 11.64
C GLN A 236 14.76 6.19 10.18
N GLY A 237 13.71 5.44 9.88
CA GLY A 237 13.09 5.40 8.56
C GLY A 237 12.67 6.79 8.07
N VAL A 238 12.12 7.64 8.95
CA VAL A 238 11.78 9.04 8.59
C VAL A 238 13.00 9.81 8.09
N ARG A 239 14.13 9.70 8.78
CA ARG A 239 15.38 10.36 8.38
C ARG A 239 15.93 9.80 7.09
N ASP A 240 15.94 8.49 6.95
CA ASP A 240 16.43 7.80 5.76
C ASP A 240 15.57 8.19 4.54
N PHE A 241 14.26 8.28 4.69
CA PHE A 241 13.36 8.79 3.64
C PHE A 241 13.64 10.23 3.25
N LEU A 242 13.82 11.12 4.23
CA LEU A 242 14.13 12.52 3.97
C LEU A 242 15.47 12.66 3.24
N SER A 243 16.46 11.82 3.57
CA SER A 243 17.73 11.77 2.84
C SER A 243 17.56 11.25 1.41
N LEU A 244 16.72 10.24 1.23
CA LEU A 244 16.48 9.59 -0.06
C LEU A 244 15.71 10.51 -1.02
N ILE A 245 14.67 11.22 -0.54
CA ILE A 245 13.83 12.08 -1.38
C ILE A 245 14.55 13.34 -1.85
N ARG A 246 15.55 13.82 -1.10
CA ARG A 246 16.43 14.93 -1.52
C ARG A 246 17.14 14.64 -2.83
N ASN A 247 17.50 13.39 -3.09
CA ASN A 247 18.21 12.98 -4.31
C ASN A 247 17.31 12.96 -5.56
N TYR A 248 15.99 13.07 -5.37
CA TYR A 248 14.98 12.96 -6.43
C TYR A 248 14.32 14.30 -6.78
N GLN A 249 14.99 15.42 -6.52
CA GLN A 249 14.46 16.74 -6.85
C GLN A 249 14.41 16.97 -8.37
N GLY A 250 13.28 17.48 -8.86
CA GLY A 250 13.13 17.88 -10.26
C GLY A 250 12.96 16.71 -11.24
N LEU A 251 12.53 15.55 -10.75
CA LEU A 251 12.20 14.42 -11.60
C LEU A 251 11.12 14.80 -12.61
N LYS A 252 11.36 14.46 -13.89
CA LYS A 252 10.40 14.62 -14.98
C LYS A 252 9.68 13.31 -15.30
N GLU A 253 10.32 12.18 -15.02
CA GLU A 253 9.80 10.85 -15.29
C GLU A 253 9.92 9.97 -14.03
N LEU A 254 8.89 9.16 -13.78
CA LEU A 254 8.88 8.18 -12.68
C LEU A 254 9.28 6.82 -13.23
N ASP A 255 10.27 6.22 -12.59
CA ASP A 255 10.67 4.85 -12.86
C ASP A 255 10.06 3.89 -11.82
N ALA A 256 9.89 2.63 -12.24
CA ALA A 256 9.48 1.51 -11.41
C ALA A 256 10.37 1.35 -10.15
N THR A 257 11.67 1.57 -10.30
CA THR A 257 12.67 1.50 -9.23
C THR A 257 12.41 2.54 -8.14
N ILE A 258 12.18 3.79 -8.55
CA ILE A 258 11.89 4.93 -7.66
C ILE A 258 10.59 4.69 -6.89
N ILE A 259 9.54 4.23 -7.59
CA ILE A 259 8.26 3.93 -6.95
C ILE A 259 8.41 2.83 -5.91
N ASN A 260 9.16 1.76 -6.20
CA ASN A 260 9.39 0.69 -5.23
C ASN A 260 10.27 1.11 -4.06
N ALA A 261 11.18 2.06 -4.25
CA ALA A 261 12.03 2.56 -3.18
C ALA A 261 11.25 3.44 -2.21
N LEU A 262 10.35 4.30 -2.73
CA LEU A 262 9.66 5.31 -1.93
C LEU A 262 8.28 4.86 -1.42
N ILE A 263 7.48 4.23 -2.28
CA ILE A 263 6.06 3.99 -2.05
C ILE A 263 5.81 2.54 -1.63
N ASP A 264 5.04 2.36 -0.56
CA ASP A 264 4.55 1.06 -0.11
C ASP A 264 3.23 0.70 -0.81
N LYS A 265 2.22 1.58 -0.70
CA LYS A 265 0.91 1.39 -1.31
C LYS A 265 0.24 2.70 -1.67
N ILE A 266 -0.58 2.65 -2.72
CA ILE A 266 -1.42 3.76 -3.17
C ILE A 266 -2.87 3.29 -3.09
N LEU A 267 -3.68 3.93 -2.23
CA LEU A 267 -5.11 3.66 -2.13
C LEU A 267 -5.88 4.65 -2.98
N VAL A 268 -6.74 4.12 -3.85
CA VAL A 268 -7.60 4.91 -4.73
C VAL A 268 -9.05 4.77 -4.28
N SER A 269 -9.68 5.90 -3.92
CA SER A 269 -11.09 5.99 -3.54
C SER A 269 -12.01 6.17 -4.75
N GLU A 270 -13.32 6.10 -4.50
CA GLU A 270 -14.35 6.31 -5.51
C GLU A 270 -14.32 7.74 -6.08
N ARG A 271 -14.83 7.90 -7.30
CA ARG A 271 -14.96 9.21 -7.94
C ARG A 271 -16.23 9.90 -7.43
N GLU A 272 -16.05 11.01 -6.71
CA GLU A 272 -17.14 11.84 -6.26
C GLU A 272 -17.42 12.95 -7.29
N LYS A 273 -18.69 13.13 -7.65
CA LYS A 273 -19.14 14.27 -8.45
C LYS A 273 -19.66 15.34 -7.51
N LEU A 274 -18.99 16.49 -7.48
CA LEU A 274 -19.44 17.64 -6.73
C LEU A 274 -20.62 18.31 -7.43
N ALA A 275 -21.38 19.11 -6.69
CA ALA A 275 -22.54 19.85 -7.19
C ALA A 275 -22.21 20.74 -8.41
N ASP A 276 -20.98 21.24 -8.49
CA ASP A 276 -20.48 22.09 -9.58
C ASP A 276 -20.13 21.33 -10.87
N GLY A 277 -20.38 20.01 -10.93
CA GLY A 277 -20.07 19.16 -12.07
C GLY A 277 -18.60 18.73 -12.18
N THR A 278 -17.75 19.20 -11.26
CA THR A 278 -16.35 18.77 -11.14
C THR A 278 -16.28 17.39 -10.47
N VAL A 279 -15.39 16.53 -10.98
CA VAL A 279 -15.13 15.22 -10.37
C VAL A 279 -13.91 15.35 -9.47
N ARG A 280 -14.03 14.91 -8.22
CA ARG A 280 -12.94 14.79 -7.25
C ARG A 280 -12.70 13.30 -6.99
N GLN A 281 -11.43 12.93 -6.86
CA GLN A 281 -11.03 11.58 -6.50
C GLN A 281 -9.92 11.67 -5.46
N GLU A 282 -10.14 11.02 -4.32
CA GLU A 282 -9.17 10.99 -3.24
C GLU A 282 -8.16 9.87 -3.49
N ILE A 283 -6.86 10.18 -3.30
CA ILE A 283 -5.78 9.20 -3.35
C ILE A 283 -4.94 9.33 -2.09
N LYS A 284 -4.68 8.19 -1.45
CA LYS A 284 -3.82 8.10 -0.27
C LYS A 284 -2.53 7.38 -0.65
N ILE A 285 -1.41 8.08 -0.59
CA ILE A 285 -0.08 7.51 -0.84
C ILE A 285 0.56 7.18 0.50
N TYR A 286 0.97 5.92 0.66
CA TYR A 286 1.74 5.44 1.81
C TYR A 286 3.18 5.25 1.37
N TYR A 287 4.09 5.95 2.04
CA TYR A 287 5.52 5.81 1.85
C TYR A 287 6.08 4.74 2.78
N LYS A 288 7.08 3.96 2.33
CA LYS A 288 7.61 2.81 3.08
C LYS A 288 8.10 3.13 4.48
N PHE A 289 8.66 4.32 4.67
CA PHE A 289 9.37 4.67 5.90
C PHE A 289 8.61 5.64 6.80
N ILE A 290 7.60 6.34 6.27
CA ILE A 290 6.84 7.36 7.00
C ILE A 290 5.35 6.98 7.11
N GLY A 291 4.89 6.01 6.31
CA GLY A 291 3.48 5.71 6.19
C GLY A 291 2.74 6.85 5.48
N PHE A 292 1.61 7.26 6.04
CA PHE A 292 0.72 8.25 5.43
C PHE A 292 1.06 9.66 5.92
N VAL A 293 1.50 10.53 5.00
CA VAL A 293 1.99 11.88 5.34
C VAL A 293 0.97 12.98 5.00
N GLY A 294 -0.12 12.63 4.32
CA GLY A 294 -1.22 13.56 4.03
C GLY A 294 -2.15 13.09 2.91
N GLU A 295 -3.36 13.66 2.90
CA GLU A 295 -4.38 13.40 1.87
C GLU A 295 -4.07 14.17 0.59
N LEU A 296 -3.97 13.45 -0.53
CA LEU A 296 -3.91 14.06 -1.85
C LEU A 296 -5.30 13.98 -2.49
N HIS A 297 -5.85 15.16 -2.72
CA HIS A 297 -7.08 15.30 -3.47
C HIS A 297 -6.74 15.64 -4.89
N ILE A 298 -7.08 14.74 -5.80
CA ILE A 298 -6.89 14.97 -7.23
C ILE A 298 -8.25 15.31 -7.80
N THR A 299 -8.30 16.35 -8.61
CA THR A 299 -9.40 16.59 -9.54
C THR A 299 -9.03 15.89 -10.85
N PRO A 300 -9.49 14.64 -11.10
CA PRO A 300 -9.24 13.98 -12.37
C PRO A 300 -9.78 14.85 -13.50
N THR A 301 -8.88 15.49 -14.23
CA THR A 301 -9.26 16.32 -15.36
C THR A 301 -9.49 15.39 -16.53
N LYS A 302 -10.71 15.35 -17.06
CA LYS A 302 -10.95 14.74 -18.37
C LYS A 302 -10.18 15.55 -19.41
N ARG A 303 -8.91 15.23 -19.63
CA ARG A 303 -8.17 15.73 -20.78
C ARG A 303 -8.79 15.07 -22.01
N TRP A 304 -9.68 15.80 -22.65
CA TRP A 304 -9.82 15.65 -24.09
C TRP A 304 -8.47 16.10 -24.64
N THR A 305 -7.53 15.16 -24.84
CA THR A 305 -6.31 15.45 -25.60
C THR A 305 -6.79 16.15 -26.86
N ALA A 306 -6.51 17.44 -26.98
CA ALA A 306 -6.86 18.21 -28.15
C ALA A 306 -6.20 17.49 -29.31
N LEU A 307 -6.99 16.81 -30.13
CA LEU A 307 -6.48 16.15 -31.31
C LEU A 307 -5.87 17.24 -32.18
N LYS A 308 -4.69 16.97 -32.77
CA LYS A 308 -4.07 17.93 -33.68
C LYS A 308 -5.10 18.40 -34.72
N PRO A 309 -5.14 19.70 -35.05
CA PRO A 309 -6.06 20.20 -36.04
C PRO A 309 -5.85 19.45 -37.37
N LYS A 310 -6.96 19.19 -38.06
CA LYS A 310 -7.00 18.50 -39.36
C LYS A 310 -7.81 19.32 -40.34
N ASN A 311 -7.52 19.16 -41.62
CA ASN A 311 -8.30 19.80 -42.68
C ASN A 311 -9.48 18.89 -43.05
N CYS A 312 -10.67 19.48 -43.14
CA CYS A 312 -11.87 18.79 -43.58
C CYS A 312 -11.72 18.29 -45.02
N THR A 313 -12.05 17.02 -45.29
CA THR A 313 -11.91 16.46 -46.65
C THR A 313 -12.91 17.06 -47.66
N VAL A 314 -13.95 17.76 -47.19
CA VAL A 314 -15.00 18.34 -48.05
C VAL A 314 -14.81 19.84 -48.28
N CYS A 315 -14.50 20.60 -47.22
CA CYS A 315 -14.41 22.05 -47.30
C CYS A 315 -13.00 22.61 -47.07
N GLY A 316 -11.99 21.76 -46.81
CA GLY A 316 -10.61 22.19 -46.56
C GLY A 316 -10.36 22.94 -45.25
N VAL A 317 -11.41 23.39 -44.56
CA VAL A 317 -11.31 24.14 -43.30
C VAL A 317 -10.62 23.33 -42.22
N GLU A 318 -9.66 23.96 -41.55
CA GLU A 318 -8.97 23.42 -40.40
C GLU A 318 -9.92 23.33 -39.20
N TYR A 319 -10.02 22.14 -38.60
CA TYR A 319 -10.89 21.90 -37.46
C TYR A 319 -10.24 20.93 -36.47
N VAL A 320 -10.61 21.03 -35.20
CA VAL A 320 -10.19 20.09 -34.17
C VAL A 320 -11.17 18.91 -34.16
N PRO A 321 -10.74 17.68 -34.54
CA PRO A 321 -11.65 16.54 -34.60
C PRO A 321 -12.01 16.04 -33.20
N SER A 322 -13.25 15.55 -33.03
CA SER A 322 -13.70 14.92 -31.78
C SER A 322 -13.25 13.46 -31.62
N SER A 323 -12.81 12.82 -32.71
CA SER A 323 -12.25 11.47 -32.73
C SER A 323 -11.15 11.36 -33.78
N GLY A 324 -10.15 10.50 -33.55
CA GLY A 324 -9.04 10.30 -34.50
C GLY A 324 -9.46 9.82 -35.90
N ILE A 325 -10.69 9.29 -36.03
CA ILE A 325 -11.29 8.75 -37.27
C ILE A 325 -12.09 9.82 -38.03
N SER A 326 -12.39 10.96 -37.40
CA SER A 326 -13.16 12.03 -38.04
C SER A 326 -12.44 12.57 -39.28
N LYS A 327 -13.17 12.62 -40.41
CA LYS A 327 -12.72 13.15 -41.72
C LYS A 327 -13.36 14.49 -42.08
N TYR A 328 -14.47 14.83 -41.41
CA TYR A 328 -15.30 15.98 -41.75
C TYR A 328 -15.43 16.93 -40.57
N CYS A 329 -15.42 18.23 -40.84
CA CYS A 329 -15.78 19.23 -39.83
C CYS A 329 -17.24 19.05 -39.37
N PRO A 330 -17.65 19.59 -38.20
CA PRO A 330 -18.99 19.38 -37.65
C PRO A 330 -20.14 19.77 -38.60
N ALA A 331 -19.96 20.80 -39.42
CA ALA A 331 -20.93 21.23 -40.41
C ALA A 331 -21.06 20.22 -41.57
N CYS A 332 -19.93 19.82 -42.18
CA CYS A 332 -19.91 18.83 -43.25
C CYS A 332 -20.35 17.43 -42.78
N ALA A 333 -20.02 17.05 -41.55
CA ALA A 333 -20.45 15.79 -40.95
C ALA A 333 -21.98 15.71 -40.85
N LYS A 334 -22.65 16.78 -40.38
CA LYS A 334 -24.12 16.85 -40.33
C LYS A 334 -24.76 16.75 -41.71
N ARG A 335 -24.16 17.39 -42.72
CA ARG A 335 -24.65 17.34 -44.11
C ARG A 335 -24.57 15.93 -44.69
N ILE A 336 -23.42 15.27 -44.57
CA ILE A 336 -23.21 13.88 -45.04
C ILE A 336 -24.11 12.90 -44.29
N GLN A 337 -24.32 13.10 -42.98
CA GLN A 337 -25.19 12.24 -42.20
C GLN A 337 -26.66 12.37 -42.64
N ARG A 338 -27.12 13.58 -42.99
CA ARG A 338 -28.45 13.81 -43.56
C ARG A 338 -28.61 13.20 -44.95
N GLU A 339 -27.62 13.36 -45.82
CA GLU A 339 -27.61 12.78 -47.17
C GLU A 339 -27.67 11.24 -47.12
N LYS A 340 -26.82 10.61 -46.28
CA LYS A 340 -26.84 9.15 -46.08
C LYS A 340 -28.14 8.64 -45.46
N SER A 341 -28.72 9.39 -44.51
CA SER A 341 -30.00 9.03 -43.88
C SER A 341 -31.15 9.08 -44.89
N ASN A 342 -31.17 10.11 -45.74
CA ASN A 342 -32.16 10.24 -46.81
C ASN A 342 -31.98 9.15 -47.88
N GLU A 343 -30.75 8.78 -48.20
CA GLU A 343 -30.45 7.70 -49.15
C GLU A 343 -30.82 6.31 -48.61
N SER A 344 -30.63 6.06 -47.31
CA SER A 344 -31.13 4.83 -46.67
C SER A 344 -32.67 4.76 -46.65
N LYS A 345 -33.36 5.89 -46.47
CA LYS A 345 -34.83 5.97 -46.54
C LYS A 345 -35.40 5.84 -47.95
N ARG A 346 -34.61 6.11 -48.99
CA ARG A 346 -35.00 5.89 -50.40
C ARG A 346 -34.78 4.45 -50.87
N ARG A 347 -33.96 3.68 -50.15
CA ARG A 347 -33.65 2.26 -50.43
C ARG A 347 -34.45 1.27 -49.58
N SER A 348 -35.18 1.77 -48.58
CA SER A 348 -36.19 1.02 -47.81
C SER A 348 -37.56 1.30 -48.39
#